data_AF-A0A927SU70-F1
#
_entry.id   AF-A0A927SU70-F1
#
_cell.length_a   1.000
_cell.length_b   1.000
_cell.length_c   1.000
_cell.angle_alpha   90.00
_cell.angle_beta   90.00
_cell.angle_gamma   90.00
#
_symmetry.space_group_name_H-M   'P 1'
#
loop_
_entity.id
_entity.type
_entity.pdbx_description
1 polymer ?
#
loop_
_entity_poly.entity_id
_entity_poly.type
_entity_poly.pdbx_seq_one_letter_code
_entity_poly.pdbx_strand_id
1 'polypeptide(L)'
;MQAVNLHPQRRMIVSKQIVLFVLTVLCIAVPALCLPVALCMPLFSCPLIRGKEQWTAYVTAPVPALVALLDKGHPVYALGIALAALLPVAATAILSKEKTGTPVIFYVYAFLCAFSGALALYGIYLQSGLWLPELAGAKAVEFVMHHPQRAQLLHQAMLSELLPVPAGYTKVSILSYYLDPIFLRQMMLALESRVVQWVYSLLPMLLTNASIILGLFTGLRVQRLRNAFLLVDKDKPGKVCIAMTPPFSQLNLPRKWRWAILAFLLVQLFLGGAEGVWAILSLLLGYTAETLLQLQGAAMVCSWLMKGDSDRRNMAGWVAAALYLLLPIALLVLGCFDNLSAFRRHTEDDNEESDHHKEEKP
;
A
#
# COMPACT_ATOMS: atom_id res chain seq x y z
N MET A 1 6.86 31.03 -23.97
CA MET A 1 5.72 30.31 -23.34
C MET A 1 5.35 30.93 -21.99
N GLN A 2 4.08 31.24 -21.75
CA GLN A 2 3.56 31.59 -20.43
C GLN A 2 2.96 30.34 -19.77
N ALA A 3 3.36 30.06 -18.53
CA ALA A 3 2.82 28.95 -17.75
C ALA A 3 1.58 29.42 -16.98
N VAL A 4 0.39 28.96 -17.39
CA VAL A 4 -0.85 29.19 -16.65
C VAL A 4 -1.11 27.99 -15.75
N ASN A 5 -1.22 28.25 -14.45
CA ASN A 5 -1.53 27.26 -13.44
C ASN A 5 -2.96 26.74 -13.59
N LEU A 6 -3.12 25.45 -13.91
CA LEU A 6 -4.43 24.81 -13.90
C LEU A 6 -4.91 24.71 -12.45
N HIS A 7 -6.05 25.35 -12.15
CA HIS A 7 -6.72 25.19 -10.87
C HIS A 7 -7.64 23.96 -10.92
N PRO A 8 -7.75 23.18 -9.83
CA PRO A 8 -8.68 22.06 -9.78
C PRO A 8 -10.11 22.54 -10.01
N GLN A 9 -10.85 21.84 -10.86
CA GLN A 9 -12.24 22.16 -11.18
C GLN A 9 -13.11 22.11 -9.91
N ARG A 10 -13.97 23.12 -9.72
CA ARG A 10 -14.88 23.22 -8.55
C ARG A 10 -15.73 21.96 -8.32
N ARG A 11 -16.15 21.28 -9.40
CA ARG A 11 -16.88 19.99 -9.32
C ARG A 11 -16.05 18.87 -8.69
N MET A 12 -14.76 18.80 -8.99
CA MET A 12 -13.86 17.80 -8.42
C MET A 12 -13.69 18.02 -6.91
N ILE A 13 -13.58 19.27 -6.48
CA ILE A 13 -13.48 19.64 -5.07
C ILE A 13 -14.73 19.18 -4.29
N VAL A 14 -15.93 19.53 -4.76
CA VAL A 14 -17.20 19.13 -4.12
C VAL A 14 -17.35 17.61 -4.08
N SER A 15 -17.01 16.89 -5.16
CA SER A 15 -17.08 15.43 -5.18
C SER A 15 -16.19 14.78 -4.11
N LYS A 16 -15.02 15.38 -3.81
CA LYS A 16 -14.06 14.83 -2.86
C LYS A 16 -14.45 15.13 -1.42
N GLN A 17 -15.08 16.28 -1.16
CA GLN A 17 -15.73 16.56 0.12
C GLN A 17 -16.86 15.57 0.42
N ILE A 18 -17.70 15.26 -0.57
CA ILE A 18 -18.78 14.26 -0.42
C ILE A 18 -18.18 12.90 -0.07
N VAL A 19 -17.13 12.46 -0.77
CA VAL A 19 -16.47 11.18 -0.48
C VAL A 19 -15.83 11.17 0.91
N LEU A 20 -15.19 12.26 1.34
CA LEU A 20 -14.65 12.39 2.71
C LEU A 20 -15.75 12.30 3.76
N PHE A 21 -16.91 12.93 3.52
CA PHE A 21 -18.06 12.85 4.40
C PHE A 21 -18.63 11.42 4.48
N VAL A 22 -18.78 10.74 3.35
CA VAL A 22 -19.22 9.34 3.31
C VAL A 22 -18.23 8.44 4.06
N LEU A 23 -16.92 8.65 3.89
CA LEU A 23 -15.90 7.90 4.62
C LEU A 23 -15.96 8.14 6.13
N THR A 24 -16.20 9.38 6.58
CA THR A 24 -16.38 9.66 8.01
C THR A 24 -17.64 9.01 8.59
N VAL A 25 -18.75 9.02 7.84
CA VAL A 25 -20.00 8.35 8.25
C VAL A 25 -19.80 6.84 8.33
N LEU A 26 -19.06 6.26 7.37
CA LEU A 26 -18.72 4.84 7.36
C LEU A 26 -17.86 4.44 8.57
N CYS A 27 -16.88 5.27 8.97
CA CYS A 27 -16.13 5.06 10.20
C CYS A 27 -17.02 5.01 11.43
N ILE A 28 -17.98 5.95 11.54
CA ILE A 28 -18.90 6.01 12.67
C ILE A 28 -19.82 4.78 12.69
N ALA A 29 -20.29 4.32 11.53
CA ALA A 29 -21.17 3.15 11.42
C ALA A 29 -20.45 1.83 11.69
N VAL A 30 -19.18 1.70 11.30
CA VAL A 30 -18.39 0.47 11.43
C VAL A 30 -16.99 0.79 11.94
N PRO A 31 -16.76 0.75 13.27
CA PRO A 31 -15.46 1.04 13.88
C PRO A 31 -14.32 0.13 13.38
N ALA A 32 -14.66 -1.10 12.95
CA ALA A 32 -13.70 -2.03 12.34
C ALA A 32 -13.09 -1.51 11.02
N LEU A 33 -13.72 -0.53 10.36
CA LEU A 33 -13.23 0.09 9.12
C LEU A 33 -12.38 1.34 9.37
N CYS A 34 -12.13 1.74 10.62
CA CYS A 34 -11.34 2.94 10.93
C CYS A 34 -9.93 2.90 10.33
N LEU A 35 -9.25 1.76 10.35
CA LEU A 35 -7.91 1.59 9.80
C LEU A 35 -7.86 1.75 8.26
N PRO A 36 -8.65 1.01 7.45
CA PRO A 36 -8.64 1.18 6.00
C PRO A 36 -9.13 2.58 5.58
N VAL A 37 -10.08 3.17 6.30
CA VAL A 37 -10.56 4.53 6.00
C VAL A 37 -9.47 5.56 6.30
N ALA A 38 -8.77 5.46 7.44
CA ALA A 38 -7.67 6.36 7.78
C ALA A 38 -6.54 6.31 6.75
N LEU A 39 -6.22 5.12 6.23
CA LEU A 39 -5.23 4.94 5.17
C LEU A 39 -5.68 5.56 3.83
N CYS A 40 -6.98 5.58 3.54
CA CYS A 40 -7.53 6.17 2.32
C CYS A 40 -7.73 7.70 2.39
N MET A 41 -7.93 8.25 3.59
CA MET A 41 -8.22 9.68 3.79
C MET A 41 -7.21 10.64 3.14
N PRO A 42 -5.88 10.43 3.26
CA PRO A 42 -4.89 11.26 2.59
C PRO A 42 -5.12 11.39 1.09
N LEU A 43 -5.60 10.33 0.43
CA LEU A 43 -5.77 10.28 -1.03
C LEU A 43 -6.94 11.15 -1.50
N PHE A 44 -7.95 11.31 -0.65
CA PHE A 44 -9.11 12.15 -0.92
C PHE A 44 -8.91 13.60 -0.43
N SER A 45 -8.01 13.83 0.52
CA SER A 45 -7.69 15.16 1.02
C SER A 45 -6.72 15.95 0.14
N CYS A 46 -5.83 15.29 -0.63
CA CYS A 46 -4.88 15.91 -1.56
C CYS A 46 -5.42 17.10 -2.40
N PRO A 47 -6.58 17.01 -3.09
CA PRO A 47 -7.10 18.11 -3.91
C PRO A 47 -7.59 19.33 -3.11
N LEU A 48 -7.89 19.18 -1.82
CA LEU A 48 -8.39 20.25 -0.94
C LEU A 48 -7.26 21.14 -0.43
N ILE A 49 -6.01 20.65 -0.46
CA ILE A 49 -4.81 21.30 0.08
C ILE A 49 -4.37 22.51 -0.77
N ARG A 50 -4.99 22.78 -1.92
CA ARG A 50 -4.71 23.97 -2.74
C ARG A 50 -5.74 25.10 -2.58
N GLY A 51 -6.91 24.81 -2.00
CA GLY A 51 -8.03 25.74 -1.90
C GLY A 51 -8.19 26.36 -0.51
N LYS A 52 -9.17 27.25 -0.32
CA LYS A 52 -9.56 27.76 1.01
C LYS A 52 -10.09 26.66 1.95
N GLU A 53 -10.33 25.47 1.42
CA GLU A 53 -10.99 24.35 2.08
C GLU A 53 -10.00 23.36 2.72
N GLN A 54 -8.71 23.69 2.82
CA GLN A 54 -7.70 22.82 3.46
C GLN A 54 -8.14 22.38 4.87
N TRP A 55 -8.88 23.23 5.58
CA TRP A 55 -9.36 22.93 6.93
C TRP A 55 -10.22 21.67 6.99
N THR A 56 -10.98 21.35 5.93
CA THR A 56 -11.78 20.11 5.87
C THR A 56 -10.91 18.85 5.91
N ALA A 57 -9.72 18.88 5.31
CA ALA A 57 -8.77 17.77 5.37
C ALA A 57 -8.18 17.58 6.78
N TYR A 58 -7.89 18.68 7.48
CA TYR A 58 -7.37 18.62 8.85
C TYR A 58 -8.41 18.20 9.88
N VAL A 59 -9.66 18.60 9.70
CA VAL A 59 -10.77 18.22 10.59
C VAL A 59 -11.15 16.76 10.41
N THR A 60 -11.11 16.24 9.19
CA THR A 60 -11.50 14.85 8.90
C THR A 60 -10.42 13.83 9.24
N ALA A 61 -9.13 14.17 9.10
CA ALA A 61 -8.01 13.27 9.38
C ALA A 61 -8.00 12.60 10.78
N PRO A 62 -8.30 13.29 11.91
CA PRO A 62 -8.33 12.68 13.23
C PRO A 62 -9.62 11.89 13.53
N VAL A 63 -10.67 12.00 12.70
CA VAL A 63 -11.98 11.39 12.98
C VAL A 63 -11.90 9.87 13.17
N PRO A 64 -11.20 9.08 12.34
CA PRO A 64 -11.10 7.63 12.53
C PRO A 64 -10.42 7.25 13.86
N ALA A 65 -9.47 8.06 14.32
CA ALA A 65 -8.80 7.84 15.61
C ALA A 65 -9.72 8.15 16.78
N LEU A 66 -10.51 9.23 16.70
CA LEU A 66 -11.49 9.59 17.72
C LEU A 66 -12.61 8.54 17.82
N VAL A 67 -13.11 8.05 16.69
CA VAL A 67 -14.11 6.96 16.67
C VAL A 67 -13.53 5.68 17.28
N ALA A 68 -12.28 5.34 16.96
CA ALA A 68 -11.61 4.20 17.57
C ALA A 68 -11.44 4.34 19.10
N LEU A 69 -11.17 5.55 19.62
CA LEU A 69 -11.14 5.81 21.08
C LEU A 69 -12.52 5.66 21.72
N LEU A 70 -13.56 6.19 21.06
CA LEU A 70 -14.94 6.13 21.55
C LEU A 70 -15.47 4.70 21.62
N ASP A 71 -15.02 3.83 20.72
CA ASP A 71 -15.34 2.39 20.71
C ASP A 71 -14.47 1.57 21.68
N LYS A 72 -13.92 2.20 22.74
CA LYS A 72 -13.04 1.60 23.75
C LYS A 72 -11.74 1.01 23.17
N GLY A 73 -11.31 1.46 22.00
CA GLY A 73 -10.03 1.09 21.42
C GLY A 73 -8.86 1.59 22.28
N HIS A 74 -7.77 0.82 22.28
CA HIS A 74 -6.56 1.17 23.04
C HIS A 74 -6.02 2.56 22.60
N PRO A 75 -5.57 3.44 23.50
CA PRO A 75 -5.15 4.80 23.14
C PRO A 75 -3.97 4.81 22.16
N VAL A 76 -3.10 3.81 22.24
CA VAL A 76 -2.01 3.64 21.28
C VAL A 76 -2.55 3.32 19.89
N TYR A 77 -3.65 2.55 19.77
CA TYR A 77 -4.32 2.24 18.49
C TYR A 77 -4.82 3.48 17.78
N ALA A 78 -5.51 4.32 18.54
CA ALA A 78 -5.99 5.60 18.03
C ALA A 78 -4.85 6.55 17.64
N LEU A 79 -3.75 6.58 18.40
CA LEU A 79 -2.56 7.36 18.05
C LEU A 79 -1.94 6.89 16.73
N GLY A 80 -1.82 5.59 16.48
CA GLY A 80 -1.30 5.10 15.20
C GLY A 80 -2.23 5.37 14.02
N ILE A 81 -3.55 5.27 14.21
CA ILE A 81 -4.54 5.69 13.20
C ILE A 81 -4.40 7.20 12.92
N ALA A 82 -4.27 8.01 13.96
CA ALA A 82 -4.11 9.45 13.83
C ALA A 82 -2.82 9.79 13.09
N LEU A 83 -1.70 9.15 13.43
CA LEU A 83 -0.41 9.35 12.76
C LEU A 83 -0.49 8.93 11.28
N ALA A 84 -1.11 7.78 10.98
CA ALA A 84 -1.28 7.32 9.61
C ALA A 84 -2.11 8.29 8.73
N ALA A 85 -3.08 8.99 9.31
CA ALA A 85 -3.90 9.97 8.58
C ALA A 85 -3.29 11.39 8.57
N LEU A 86 -2.77 11.88 9.70
CA LEU A 86 -2.26 13.25 9.84
C LEU A 86 -0.89 13.46 9.21
N LEU A 87 0.06 12.53 9.34
CA LEU A 87 1.41 12.74 8.79
C LEU A 87 1.38 12.97 7.28
N PRO A 88 0.66 12.16 6.48
CA PRO A 88 0.54 12.41 5.04
C PRO A 88 -0.13 13.76 4.72
N VAL A 89 -1.16 14.15 5.48
CA VAL A 89 -1.85 15.45 5.29
C VAL A 89 -0.94 16.62 5.67
N ALA A 90 -0.16 16.50 6.73
CA ALA A 90 0.82 17.51 7.13
C ALA A 90 1.98 17.60 6.14
N ALA A 91 2.50 16.46 5.67
CA ALA A 91 3.58 16.41 4.70
C ALA A 91 3.18 17.08 3.38
N THR A 92 1.98 16.80 2.88
CA THR A 92 1.45 17.43 1.66
C THR A 92 1.26 18.94 1.80
N ALA A 93 0.96 19.44 3.01
CA ALA A 93 0.91 20.88 3.28
C ALA A 93 2.30 21.54 3.37
N ILE A 94 3.31 20.86 3.92
CA ILE A 94 4.69 21.35 3.91
C ILE A 94 5.21 21.41 2.47
N LEU A 95 4.96 20.34 1.71
CA LEU A 95 5.28 20.26 0.29
C LEU A 95 4.59 21.36 -0.52
N SER A 96 3.39 21.80 -0.14
CA SER A 96 2.69 22.91 -0.81
C SER A 96 3.50 24.22 -0.82
N LYS A 97 4.43 24.41 0.13
CA LYS A 97 5.26 25.61 0.28
C LYS A 97 6.55 25.56 -0.55
N GLU A 98 7.12 24.39 -0.83
CA GLU A 98 8.37 24.26 -1.59
C GLU A 98 8.15 24.37 -3.10
N LYS A 99 8.60 25.44 -3.74
CA LYS A 99 8.44 25.67 -5.20
C LYS A 99 9.30 24.74 -6.07
N THR A 100 10.30 24.10 -5.49
CA THR A 100 11.25 23.23 -6.19
C THR A 100 10.68 21.81 -6.28
N GLY A 101 10.04 21.53 -7.42
CA GLY A 101 9.45 20.23 -7.76
C GLY A 101 10.48 19.11 -7.96
N THR A 102 11.40 18.91 -7.02
CA THR A 102 12.27 17.74 -7.03
C THR A 102 11.43 16.52 -6.61
N PRO A 103 11.24 15.53 -7.50
CA PRO A 103 10.40 14.38 -7.22
C PRO A 103 10.96 13.51 -6.07
N VAL A 104 12.27 13.60 -5.80
CA VAL A 104 12.96 12.79 -4.81
C VAL A 104 12.60 13.17 -3.37
N ILE A 105 12.56 14.46 -3.03
CA ILE A 105 12.20 14.94 -1.68
C ILE A 105 10.79 14.46 -1.32
N PHE A 106 9.92 14.45 -2.31
CA PHE A 106 8.55 14.03 -2.21
C PHE A 106 8.38 12.52 -1.92
N TYR A 107 9.13 11.66 -2.61
CA TYR A 107 9.16 10.23 -2.30
C TYR A 107 9.72 9.95 -0.90
N VAL A 108 10.74 10.70 -0.47
CA VAL A 108 11.34 10.56 0.85
C VAL A 108 10.33 10.87 1.95
N TYR A 109 9.61 11.99 1.85
CA TYR A 109 8.64 12.40 2.88
C TYR A 109 7.37 11.53 2.89
N ALA A 110 6.85 11.14 1.73
CA ALA A 110 5.70 10.23 1.66
C ALA A 110 6.06 8.83 2.18
N PHE A 111 7.26 8.34 1.87
CA PHE A 111 7.79 7.08 2.40
C PHE A 111 8.03 7.15 3.91
N LEU A 112 8.64 8.21 4.44
CA LEU A 112 8.83 8.40 5.88
C LEU A 112 7.49 8.50 6.64
N CYS A 113 6.48 9.12 6.06
CA CYS A 113 5.14 9.21 6.65
C CYS A 113 4.38 7.88 6.62
N ALA A 114 4.50 7.12 5.52
CA ALA A 114 3.93 5.78 5.39
C ALA A 114 4.65 4.76 6.29
N PHE A 115 5.97 4.91 6.44
CA PHE A 115 6.82 4.09 7.29
C PHE A 115 6.61 4.40 8.78
N SER A 116 6.45 5.67 9.16
CA SER A 116 6.09 6.03 10.54
C SER A 116 4.67 5.62 10.90
N GLY A 117 3.73 5.68 9.95
CA GLY A 117 2.38 5.11 10.10
C GLY A 117 2.40 3.59 10.27
N ALA A 118 3.20 2.87 9.48
CA ALA A 118 3.38 1.43 9.61
C ALA A 118 4.05 1.03 10.95
N LEU A 119 5.06 1.77 11.38
CA LEU A 119 5.73 1.59 12.68
C LEU A 119 4.77 1.86 13.85
N ALA A 120 3.93 2.89 13.76
CA ALA A 120 2.94 3.18 14.79
C ALA A 120 1.87 2.07 14.85
N LEU A 121 1.33 1.64 13.70
CA LEU A 121 0.37 0.54 13.57
C LEU A 121 0.94 -0.80 14.06
N TYR A 122 2.24 -1.03 13.89
CA TYR A 122 2.90 -2.21 14.40
C TYR A 122 3.28 -2.13 15.89
N GLY A 123 3.62 -0.94 16.39
CA GLY A 123 3.81 -0.70 17.83
C GLY A 123 2.52 -0.97 18.62
N ILE A 124 1.38 -0.64 18.03
CA ILE A 124 0.05 -1.02 18.54
C ILE A 124 -0.13 -2.54 18.56
N TYR A 125 0.25 -3.22 17.48
CA TYR A 125 0.15 -4.67 17.34
C TYR A 125 0.92 -5.44 18.42
N LEU A 126 2.07 -4.92 18.89
CA LEU A 126 2.81 -5.54 20.00
C LEU A 126 2.20 -5.30 21.38
N GLN A 127 1.71 -4.09 21.62
CA GLN A 127 1.37 -3.66 22.97
C GLN A 127 -0.07 -3.96 23.38
N SER A 128 -0.93 -4.19 22.39
CA SER A 128 -2.37 -4.20 22.60
C SER A 128 -2.97 -5.59 22.82
N GLY A 129 -2.26 -6.68 22.52
CA GLY A 129 -2.82 -8.03 22.67
C GLY A 129 -4.25 -8.14 22.10
N LEU A 130 -4.52 -7.47 20.98
CA LEU A 130 -5.89 -7.17 20.54
C LEU A 130 -6.48 -8.34 19.74
N TRP A 131 -7.53 -8.93 20.28
CA TRP A 131 -8.77 -9.53 19.73
C TRP A 131 -8.90 -10.02 18.28
N LEU A 132 -8.15 -9.54 17.28
CA LEU A 132 -8.48 -9.70 15.85
C LEU A 132 -7.97 -11.03 15.29
N PRO A 133 -6.70 -11.44 15.54
CA PRO A 133 -6.25 -12.81 15.29
C PRO A 133 -7.06 -13.83 16.11
N GLU A 134 -7.35 -13.56 17.38
CA GLU A 134 -8.15 -14.46 18.23
C GLU A 134 -9.61 -14.58 17.76
N LEU A 135 -10.25 -13.47 17.37
CA LEU A 135 -11.59 -13.45 16.81
C LEU A 135 -11.64 -14.06 15.40
N ALA A 136 -10.59 -13.90 14.60
CA ALA A 136 -10.45 -14.58 13.32
C ALA A 136 -10.29 -16.10 13.51
N GLY A 137 -9.49 -16.52 14.49
CA GLY A 137 -9.37 -17.92 14.90
C GLY A 137 -10.71 -18.50 15.35
N ALA A 138 -11.39 -17.81 16.29
CA ALA A 138 -12.69 -18.23 16.80
C ALA A 138 -13.76 -18.30 15.70
N LYS A 139 -13.84 -17.30 14.81
CA LYS A 139 -14.77 -17.32 13.67
C LYS A 139 -14.45 -18.38 12.63
N ALA A 140 -13.16 -18.68 12.41
CA ALA A 140 -12.76 -19.76 11.50
C ALA A 140 -13.20 -21.12 12.06
N VAL A 141 -13.04 -21.34 13.37
CA VAL A 141 -13.54 -22.56 14.04
C VAL A 141 -15.06 -22.61 13.98
N GLU A 142 -15.76 -21.52 14.27
CA GLU A 142 -17.22 -21.42 14.18
C GLU A 142 -17.74 -21.74 12.76
N PHE A 143 -17.09 -21.20 11.74
CA PHE A 143 -17.41 -21.47 10.34
C PHE A 143 -17.23 -22.96 9.96
N VAL A 144 -16.13 -23.58 10.40
CA VAL A 144 -15.88 -25.01 10.18
C VAL A 144 -16.89 -25.88 10.93
N MET A 145 -17.31 -25.46 12.12
CA MET A 145 -18.29 -26.19 12.94
C MET A 145 -19.71 -26.14 12.39
N HIS A 146 -20.09 -25.02 11.76
CA HIS A 146 -21.36 -24.90 11.05
C HIS A 146 -21.38 -25.59 9.68
N HIS A 147 -20.23 -26.01 9.16
CA HIS A 147 -20.16 -26.65 7.85
C HIS A 147 -20.65 -28.12 7.91
N PRO A 148 -21.55 -28.55 7.00
CA PRO A 148 -22.10 -29.92 7.01
C PRO A 148 -21.05 -31.02 6.78
N GLN A 149 -19.90 -30.68 6.22
CA GLN A 149 -18.78 -31.59 5.92
C GLN A 149 -17.53 -31.30 6.78
N ARG A 150 -17.71 -30.87 8.03
CA ARG A 150 -16.61 -30.50 8.94
C ARG A 150 -15.50 -31.56 9.05
N ALA A 151 -15.86 -32.84 9.13
CA ALA A 151 -14.91 -33.95 9.28
C ALA A 151 -14.05 -34.14 8.02
N GLN A 152 -14.63 -33.94 6.83
CA GLN A 152 -13.90 -34.02 5.57
C GLN A 152 -12.97 -32.82 5.39
N LEU A 153 -13.41 -31.61 5.73
CA LEU A 153 -12.59 -30.41 5.67
C LEU A 153 -11.38 -30.48 6.62
N LEU A 154 -11.60 -30.92 7.87
CA LEU A 154 -10.51 -31.08 8.83
C LEU A 154 -9.55 -32.22 8.42
N HIS A 155 -10.08 -33.30 7.85
CA HIS A 155 -9.25 -34.38 7.33
C HIS A 155 -8.42 -33.94 6.12
N GLN A 156 -9.01 -33.20 5.18
CA GLN A 156 -8.29 -32.62 4.04
C GLN A 156 -7.25 -31.60 4.47
N ALA A 157 -7.57 -30.72 5.43
CA ALA A 157 -6.62 -29.76 5.98
C ALA A 157 -5.43 -30.44 6.66
N MET A 158 -5.66 -31.58 7.31
CA MET A 158 -4.58 -32.40 7.89
C MET A 158 -3.77 -33.13 6.81
N LEU A 159 -4.40 -33.66 5.76
CA LEU A 159 -3.71 -34.28 4.62
C LEU A 159 -2.85 -33.28 3.83
N SER A 160 -3.29 -32.02 3.74
CA SER A 160 -2.53 -30.94 3.11
C SER A 160 -1.47 -30.32 4.03
N GLU A 161 -1.18 -30.95 5.19
CA GLU A 161 -0.22 -30.50 6.20
C GLU A 161 -0.50 -29.09 6.75
N LEU A 162 -1.73 -28.58 6.58
CA LEU A 162 -2.14 -27.29 7.11
C LEU A 162 -2.34 -27.37 8.63
N LEU A 163 -2.77 -28.54 9.12
CA LEU A 163 -2.95 -28.85 10.54
C LEU A 163 -1.97 -29.95 10.98
N PRO A 164 -1.30 -29.79 12.13
CA PRO A 164 -0.44 -30.83 12.67
C PRO A 164 -1.25 -32.03 13.15
N VAL A 165 -0.71 -33.24 12.99
CA VAL A 165 -1.29 -34.46 13.57
C VAL A 165 -1.02 -34.45 15.08
N PRO A 166 -2.05 -34.63 15.94
CA PRO A 166 -1.86 -34.58 17.38
C PRO A 166 -1.09 -35.81 17.86
N ALA A 167 -0.19 -35.59 18.82
CA ALA A 167 0.69 -36.63 19.36
C ALA A 167 -0.15 -37.78 19.95
N GLY A 168 0.06 -39.00 19.43
CA GLY A 168 -0.66 -40.22 19.86
C GLY A 168 -1.46 -40.92 18.76
N TYR A 169 -1.68 -40.27 17.60
CA TYR A 169 -2.40 -40.88 16.47
C TYR A 169 -1.44 -41.16 15.30
N THR A 170 -1.30 -42.44 14.94
CA THR A 170 -0.45 -42.88 13.81
C THR A 170 -1.22 -43.09 12.52
N LYS A 171 -2.52 -43.40 12.60
CA LYS A 171 -3.43 -43.52 11.45
C LYS A 171 -4.75 -42.81 11.77
N VAL A 172 -4.99 -41.68 11.12
CA VAL A 172 -6.24 -40.93 11.26
C VAL A 172 -7.16 -41.28 10.10
N SER A 173 -8.34 -41.80 10.41
CA SER A 173 -9.39 -42.05 9.42
C SER A 173 -10.53 -41.03 9.59
N ILE A 174 -11.36 -40.83 8.58
CA ILE A 174 -12.51 -39.88 8.67
C ILE A 174 -13.43 -40.24 9.86
N LEU A 175 -13.49 -41.51 10.25
CA LEU A 175 -14.27 -41.99 11.39
C LEU A 175 -13.77 -41.47 12.74
N SER A 176 -12.46 -41.25 12.94
CA SER A 176 -11.95 -40.73 14.21
C SER A 176 -12.45 -39.31 14.51
N TYR A 177 -12.82 -38.54 13.48
CA TYR A 177 -13.47 -37.23 13.66
C TYR A 177 -14.92 -37.30 14.15
N TYR A 178 -15.58 -38.46 13.99
CA TYR A 178 -16.95 -38.68 14.48
C TYR A 178 -16.99 -39.42 15.82
N LEU A 179 -16.04 -40.35 16.02
CA LEU A 179 -16.00 -41.21 17.21
C LEU A 179 -15.32 -40.55 18.42
N ASP A 180 -14.27 -39.74 18.20
CA ASP A 180 -13.46 -39.19 19.28
C ASP A 180 -13.68 -37.67 19.48
N PRO A 181 -14.47 -37.25 20.49
CA PRO A 181 -14.72 -35.84 20.75
C PRO A 181 -13.45 -35.10 21.21
N ILE A 182 -12.51 -35.81 21.84
CA ILE A 182 -11.22 -35.26 22.31
C ILE A 182 -10.33 -34.90 21.12
N PHE A 183 -10.25 -35.77 20.12
CA PHE A 183 -9.48 -35.55 18.90
C PHE A 183 -10.02 -34.36 18.12
N LEU A 184 -11.35 -34.27 17.96
CA LEU A 184 -12.01 -33.13 17.32
C LEU A 184 -11.71 -31.81 18.05
N ARG A 185 -11.70 -31.81 19.38
CA ARG A 185 -11.33 -30.62 20.19
C ARG A 185 -9.88 -30.21 20.00
N GLN A 186 -8.95 -31.15 19.94
CA GLN A 186 -7.54 -30.85 19.68
C GLN A 186 -7.32 -30.28 18.27
N MET A 187 -8.04 -30.79 17.26
CA MET A 187 -7.99 -30.26 15.90
C MET A 187 -8.56 -28.86 15.77
N MET A 188 -9.61 -28.52 16.53
CA MET A 188 -10.13 -27.16 16.56
C MET A 188 -9.14 -26.18 17.18
N LEU A 189 -8.49 -26.55 18.30
CA LEU A 189 -7.48 -25.71 18.93
C LEU A 189 -6.23 -25.55 18.04
N ALA A 190 -5.85 -26.62 17.32
CA ALA A 190 -4.79 -26.56 16.33
C ALA A 190 -5.17 -25.62 15.15
N LEU A 191 -6.42 -25.64 14.70
CA LEU A 191 -6.93 -24.75 13.66
C LEU A 191 -6.94 -23.30 14.13
N GLU A 192 -7.46 -23.04 15.32
CA GLU A 192 -7.50 -21.71 15.92
C GLU A 192 -6.09 -21.13 16.04
N SER A 193 -5.17 -21.87 16.66
CA SER A 193 -3.77 -21.43 16.81
C SER A 193 -3.07 -21.23 15.46
N ARG A 194 -3.37 -22.04 14.44
CA ARG A 194 -2.80 -21.89 13.10
C ARG A 194 -3.31 -20.65 12.38
N VAL A 195 -4.62 -20.40 12.42
CA VAL A 195 -5.24 -19.20 11.85
C VAL A 195 -4.70 -17.95 12.53
N VAL A 196 -4.60 -18.00 13.86
CA VAL A 196 -3.97 -16.95 14.67
C VAL A 196 -2.56 -16.69 14.15
N GLN A 197 -1.69 -17.71 14.08
CA GLN A 197 -0.32 -17.56 13.57
C GLN A 197 -0.25 -16.98 12.15
N TRP A 198 -1.15 -17.36 11.25
CA TRP A 198 -1.22 -16.82 9.90
C TRP A 198 -1.62 -15.35 9.86
N VAL A 199 -2.60 -14.97 10.67
CA VAL A 199 -2.96 -13.56 10.83
C VAL A 199 -1.76 -12.80 11.40
N TYR A 200 -1.06 -13.36 12.39
CA TYR A 200 0.14 -12.75 12.96
C TYR A 200 1.27 -12.57 11.92
N SER A 201 1.46 -13.51 10.99
CA SER A 201 2.52 -13.38 9.99
C SER A 201 2.14 -12.45 8.82
N LEU A 202 0.89 -12.48 8.37
CA LEU A 202 0.44 -11.75 7.18
C LEU A 202 0.07 -10.29 7.46
N LEU A 203 -0.42 -9.98 8.65
CA LEU A 203 -0.86 -8.62 9.02
C LEU A 203 0.24 -7.56 8.84
N PRO A 204 1.48 -7.73 9.34
CA PRO A 204 2.53 -6.73 9.13
C PRO A 204 2.83 -6.49 7.66
N MET A 205 2.90 -7.55 6.87
CA MET A 205 3.13 -7.48 5.44
C MET A 205 2.02 -6.69 4.73
N LEU A 206 0.75 -6.98 5.04
CA LEU A 206 -0.37 -6.26 4.43
C LEU A 206 -0.39 -4.79 4.81
N LEU A 207 -0.08 -4.47 6.08
CA LEU A 207 -0.06 -3.10 6.59
C LEU A 207 1.07 -2.26 5.95
N THR A 208 2.28 -2.81 5.85
CA THR A 208 3.41 -2.13 5.21
C THR A 208 3.15 -1.95 3.71
N ASN A 209 2.66 -2.99 3.02
CA ASN A 209 2.36 -2.90 1.60
C ASN A 209 1.28 -1.85 1.33
N ALA A 210 0.17 -1.88 2.09
CA ALA A 210 -0.91 -0.92 1.94
C ALA A 210 -0.45 0.51 2.22
N SER A 211 0.34 0.75 3.26
CA SER A 211 0.80 2.10 3.60
C SER A 211 1.75 2.68 2.55
N ILE A 212 2.67 1.87 2.02
CA ILE A 212 3.64 2.30 1.01
C ILE A 212 2.94 2.59 -0.32
N ILE A 213 2.03 1.71 -0.75
CA ILE A 213 1.25 1.90 -1.99
C ILE A 213 0.40 3.16 -1.89
N LEU A 214 -0.33 3.33 -0.79
CA LEU A 214 -1.16 4.52 -0.58
C LEU A 214 -0.33 5.79 -0.45
N GLY A 215 0.78 5.75 0.29
CA GLY A 215 1.75 6.85 0.38
C GLY A 215 2.32 7.25 -0.99
N LEU A 216 2.58 6.29 -1.85
CA LEU A 216 3.08 6.55 -3.20
C LEU A 216 2.02 7.18 -4.11
N PHE A 217 0.79 6.66 -4.09
CA PHE A 217 -0.28 7.15 -4.96
C PHE A 217 -0.86 8.49 -4.50
N THR A 218 -1.04 8.68 -3.19
CA THR A 218 -1.30 10.00 -2.59
C THR A 218 -0.24 10.98 -3.06
N GLY A 219 1.00 10.49 -3.01
CA GLY A 219 2.17 11.10 -3.56
C GLY A 219 1.99 11.65 -4.99
N LEU A 220 2.02 10.74 -5.96
CA LEU A 220 1.94 11.06 -7.39
C LEU A 220 0.73 11.94 -7.74
N ARG A 221 -0.37 11.78 -7.00
CA ARG A 221 -1.57 12.59 -7.18
C ARG A 221 -1.37 14.05 -6.79
N VAL A 222 -0.68 14.35 -5.68
CA VAL A 222 -0.34 15.72 -5.29
C VAL A 222 0.57 16.36 -6.32
N GLN A 223 1.56 15.62 -6.82
CA GLN A 223 2.46 16.13 -7.85
C GLN A 223 1.69 16.50 -9.12
N ARG A 224 0.83 15.61 -9.62
CA ARG A 224 -0.05 15.87 -10.79
C ARG A 224 -0.90 17.11 -10.62
N LEU A 225 -1.50 17.29 -9.44
CA LEU A 225 -2.38 18.43 -9.17
C LEU A 225 -1.62 19.77 -9.05
N ARG A 226 -0.32 19.74 -8.77
CA ARG A 226 0.48 20.93 -8.49
C ARG A 226 1.29 21.41 -9.70
N ASN A 227 1.85 20.48 -10.46
CA ASN A 227 2.77 20.78 -11.56
C ASN A 227 2.11 20.64 -12.94
N ALA A 228 0.78 20.68 -13.01
CA ALA A 228 0.06 20.77 -14.28
C ALA A 228 0.04 22.23 -14.75
N PHE A 229 0.88 22.55 -15.72
CA PHE A 229 0.97 23.88 -16.32
C PHE A 229 0.46 23.84 -17.76
N LEU A 230 -0.38 24.81 -18.12
CA LEU A 230 -0.64 25.12 -19.52
C LEU A 230 0.50 26.01 -20.02
N LEU A 231 1.32 25.49 -20.90
CA LEU A 231 2.30 26.27 -21.66
C LEU A 231 1.59 26.84 -22.87
N VAL A 232 1.24 28.13 -22.80
CA VAL A 232 0.69 28.86 -23.92
C VAL A 232 1.86 29.51 -24.66
N ASP A 233 2.03 29.15 -25.92
CA ASP A 233 3.03 29.76 -26.76
C ASP A 233 2.56 31.14 -27.23
N LYS A 234 3.38 32.18 -27.07
CA LYS A 234 2.97 33.57 -27.33
C LYS A 234 2.85 33.84 -28.83
N ASP A 235 3.63 33.14 -29.63
CA ASP A 235 3.78 33.40 -31.06
C ASP A 235 2.74 32.62 -31.91
N LYS A 236 2.10 31.60 -31.33
CA LYS A 236 1.03 30.80 -31.95
C LYS A 236 -0.08 30.53 -30.93
N PRO A 237 -1.09 31.43 -30.81
CA PRO A 237 -2.14 31.32 -29.78
C PRO A 237 -3.04 30.07 -29.90
N GLY A 238 -2.92 29.27 -30.97
CA GLY A 238 -3.61 27.99 -31.14
C GLY A 238 -2.86 26.76 -30.62
N LYS A 239 -1.57 26.87 -30.25
CA LYS A 239 -0.79 25.75 -29.72
C LYS A 239 -0.72 25.83 -28.20
N VAL A 240 -1.61 25.10 -27.55
CA VAL A 240 -1.64 24.93 -26.08
C VAL A 240 -0.98 23.61 -25.74
N CYS A 241 0.21 23.65 -25.12
CA CYS A 241 0.89 22.45 -24.64
C CYS A 241 0.62 22.28 -23.15
N ILE A 242 0.11 21.11 -22.74
CA ILE A 242 -0.07 20.79 -21.32
C ILE A 242 1.21 20.10 -20.85
N ALA A 243 2.01 20.77 -20.03
CA ALA A 243 3.09 20.11 -19.31
C ALA A 243 2.48 19.30 -18.17
N MET A 244 2.34 17.99 -18.38
CA MET A 244 1.94 17.05 -17.34
C MET A 244 3.16 16.50 -16.63
N THR A 245 3.00 16.22 -15.34
CA THR A 245 4.03 15.54 -14.53
C THR A 245 4.26 14.10 -14.95
N PRO A 246 5.46 13.55 -14.67
CA PRO A 246 5.79 12.18 -15.01
C PRO A 246 4.72 11.18 -14.49
N PRO A 247 4.21 10.29 -15.34
CA PRO A 247 3.30 9.21 -14.93
C PRO A 247 4.02 8.15 -14.08
N PHE A 248 3.25 7.26 -13.45
CA PHE A 248 3.78 6.14 -12.66
C PHE A 248 4.75 5.24 -13.47
N SER A 249 4.58 5.16 -14.80
CA SER A 249 5.50 4.43 -15.69
C SER A 249 6.93 4.99 -15.70
N GLN A 250 7.11 6.28 -15.38
CA GLN A 250 8.43 6.92 -15.27
C GLN A 250 8.97 6.92 -13.83
N LEU A 251 8.34 6.14 -12.93
CA LEU A 251 8.84 5.99 -11.57
C LEU A 251 10.18 5.24 -11.60
N ASN A 252 11.25 5.98 -11.30
CA ASN A 252 12.61 5.48 -11.16
C ASN A 252 13.17 5.87 -9.79
N LEU A 253 13.67 4.88 -9.05
CA LEU A 253 14.31 5.12 -7.77
C LEU A 253 15.69 5.77 -7.98
N PRO A 254 16.00 6.88 -7.27
CA PRO A 254 17.29 7.54 -7.39
C PRO A 254 18.42 6.64 -6.87
N ARG A 255 19.64 6.83 -7.39
CA ARG A 255 20.79 5.95 -7.10
C ARG A 255 21.09 5.81 -5.60
N LYS A 256 20.88 6.88 -4.81
CA LYS A 256 21.06 6.86 -3.34
C LYS A 256 20.08 5.92 -2.63
N TRP A 257 18.86 5.77 -3.15
CA TRP A 257 17.85 4.90 -2.58
C TRP A 257 18.10 3.42 -2.86
N ARG A 258 18.80 3.08 -3.95
CA ARG A 258 19.26 1.70 -4.20
C ARG A 258 20.16 1.19 -3.09
N TRP A 259 21.06 2.05 -2.60
CA TRP A 259 21.91 1.73 -1.45
C TRP A 259 21.12 1.62 -0.15
N ALA A 260 20.10 2.45 0.06
CA ALA A 260 19.22 2.35 1.21
C ALA A 260 18.42 1.03 1.22
N ILE A 261 17.90 0.60 0.07
CA ILE A 261 17.18 -0.67 -0.07
C ILE A 261 18.12 -1.86 0.21
N LEU A 262 19.34 -1.82 -0.31
CA LEU A 262 20.35 -2.83 0.02
C LEU A 262 20.68 -2.84 1.52
N ALA A 263 20.79 -1.68 2.16
CA ALA A 263 21.00 -1.59 3.60
C ALA A 263 19.82 -2.20 4.38
N PHE A 264 18.57 -1.97 3.95
CA PHE A 264 17.39 -2.58 4.59
C PHE A 264 17.38 -4.10 4.48
N LEU A 265 17.73 -4.65 3.31
CA LEU A 265 17.85 -6.10 3.11
C LEU A 265 19.01 -6.69 3.93
N LEU A 266 20.13 -5.97 4.07
CA LEU A 266 21.22 -6.39 4.94
C LEU A 266 20.80 -6.38 6.40
N VAL A 267 20.12 -5.34 6.86
CA VAL A 267 19.57 -5.30 8.24
C VAL A 267 18.60 -6.46 8.48
N GLN A 268 17.74 -6.79 7.51
CA GLN A 268 16.88 -7.96 7.61
C GLN A 268 17.67 -9.26 7.75
N LEU A 269 18.73 -9.44 6.95
CA LEU A 269 19.59 -10.62 7.00
C LEU A 269 20.33 -10.74 8.34
N PHE A 270 20.87 -9.65 8.87
CA PHE A 270 21.62 -9.64 10.13
C PHE A 270 20.73 -9.79 11.36
N LEU A 271 19.51 -9.23 11.33
CA LEU A 271 18.58 -9.27 12.46
C LEU A 271 17.53 -10.39 12.34
N GLY A 272 17.65 -11.28 11.34
CA GLY A 272 16.69 -12.38 11.11
C GLY A 272 16.63 -13.42 12.23
N GLY A 273 17.59 -13.41 13.15
CA GLY A 273 17.60 -14.26 14.36
C GLY A 273 17.42 -13.49 15.67
N ALA A 274 17.15 -12.18 15.62
CA ALA A 274 16.92 -11.39 16.83
C ALA A 274 15.51 -11.66 17.38
N GLU A 275 15.33 -11.47 18.68
CA GLU A 275 14.01 -11.53 19.35
C GLU A 275 13.55 -10.12 19.74
N GLY A 276 12.23 -9.96 19.90
CA GLY A 276 11.63 -8.70 20.33
C GLY A 276 11.65 -7.61 19.26
N VAL A 277 11.83 -6.35 19.69
CA VAL A 277 11.68 -5.13 18.87
C VAL A 277 12.61 -5.09 17.64
N TRP A 278 13.75 -5.78 17.71
CA TRP A 278 14.72 -5.84 16.62
C TRP A 278 14.29 -6.77 15.49
N ALA A 279 13.71 -7.94 15.82
CA ALA A 279 13.11 -8.87 14.85
C ALA A 279 12.01 -8.19 14.04
N ILE A 280 11.30 -7.30 14.71
CA ILE A 280 10.18 -6.54 14.21
C ILE A 280 10.64 -5.49 13.23
N LEU A 281 11.65 -4.71 13.63
CA LEU A 281 12.22 -3.69 12.78
C LEU A 281 12.83 -4.32 11.52
N SER A 282 13.46 -5.48 11.65
CA SER A 282 14.03 -6.22 10.53
C SER A 282 12.96 -6.73 9.55
N LEU A 283 11.85 -7.28 10.06
CA LEU A 283 10.69 -7.68 9.25
C LEU A 283 10.07 -6.49 8.50
N LEU A 284 9.85 -5.36 9.18
CA LEU A 284 9.27 -4.17 8.58
C LEU A 284 10.16 -3.62 7.46
N LEU A 285 11.46 -3.51 7.71
CA LEU A 285 12.44 -3.07 6.72
C LEU A 285 12.50 -4.01 5.51
N GLY A 286 12.44 -5.32 5.75
CA GLY A 286 12.34 -6.32 4.69
C GLY A 286 11.14 -6.13 3.78
N TYR A 287 9.94 -6.08 4.36
CA TYR A 287 8.72 -5.84 3.59
C TYR A 287 8.74 -4.49 2.85
N THR A 288 9.35 -3.45 3.43
CA THR A 288 9.49 -2.16 2.73
C THR A 288 10.43 -2.23 1.54
N ALA A 289 11.49 -3.03 1.61
CA ALA A 289 12.40 -3.21 0.49
C ALA A 289 11.74 -4.01 -0.64
N GLU A 290 11.04 -5.10 -0.29
CA GLU A 290 10.31 -5.93 -1.24
C GLU A 290 9.23 -5.15 -1.99
N THR A 291 8.41 -4.38 -1.27
CA THR A 291 7.35 -3.57 -1.88
C THR A 291 7.85 -2.50 -2.83
N LEU A 292 8.95 -1.80 -2.47
CA LEU A 292 9.56 -0.81 -3.35
C LEU A 292 10.06 -1.43 -4.65
N LEU A 293 10.66 -2.62 -4.58
CA LEU A 293 11.12 -3.36 -5.75
C LEU A 293 9.95 -3.86 -6.60
N GLN A 294 8.89 -4.41 -5.98
CA GLN A 294 7.68 -4.83 -6.69
C GLN A 294 6.99 -3.64 -7.39
N LEU A 295 6.91 -2.48 -6.73
CA LEU A 295 6.35 -1.26 -7.32
C LEU A 295 7.17 -0.76 -8.50
N GLN A 296 8.49 -0.87 -8.43
CA GLN A 296 9.35 -0.57 -9.56
C GLN A 296 9.12 -1.55 -10.72
N GLY A 297 9.01 -2.84 -10.45
CA GLY A 297 8.65 -3.85 -11.46
C GLY A 297 7.29 -3.56 -12.11
N ALA A 298 6.29 -3.16 -11.32
CA ALA A 298 4.97 -2.78 -11.83
C ALA A 298 5.04 -1.53 -12.73
N ALA A 299 5.87 -0.54 -12.36
CA ALA A 299 6.11 0.64 -13.19
C ALA A 299 6.79 0.29 -14.52
N MET A 300 7.66 -0.74 -14.54
CA MET A 300 8.33 -1.22 -15.76
C MET A 300 7.33 -1.83 -16.72
N VAL A 301 6.44 -2.68 -16.21
CA VAL A 301 5.34 -3.28 -16.98
C VAL A 301 4.44 -2.20 -17.57
N CYS A 302 4.10 -1.17 -16.78
CA CYS A 302 3.33 -0.04 -17.27
C CYS A 302 4.06 0.72 -18.40
N SER A 303 5.36 0.98 -18.24
CA SER A 303 6.17 1.65 -19.28
C SER A 303 6.22 0.84 -20.57
N TRP A 304 6.44 -0.47 -20.46
CA TRP A 304 6.51 -1.37 -21.60
C TRP A 304 5.18 -1.48 -22.35
N LEU A 305 4.05 -1.61 -21.64
CA LEU A 305 2.71 -1.63 -22.23
C LEU A 305 2.31 -0.31 -22.89
N MET A 306 2.83 0.81 -22.40
CA MET A 306 2.56 2.15 -22.93
C MET A 306 3.49 2.57 -24.07
N LYS A 307 4.50 1.75 -24.43
CA LYS A 307 5.48 2.05 -25.49
C LYS A 307 4.85 2.16 -26.90
N GLY A 308 3.68 1.55 -27.11
CA GLY A 308 2.97 1.56 -28.40
C GLY A 308 1.83 2.58 -28.51
N ASP A 309 0.97 2.69 -27.48
CA ASP A 309 -0.20 3.57 -27.48
C ASP A 309 -0.42 4.21 -26.12
N SER A 310 -0.50 5.55 -26.07
CA SER A 310 -0.76 6.28 -24.83
C SER A 310 -2.19 6.11 -24.29
N ASP A 311 -3.12 5.61 -25.11
CA ASP A 311 -4.52 5.33 -24.74
C ASP A 311 -4.67 4.06 -23.90
N ARG A 312 -3.68 3.16 -23.89
CA ARG A 312 -3.70 1.91 -23.10
C ARG A 312 -3.41 2.12 -21.61
N ARG A 313 -3.29 3.37 -21.14
CA ARG A 313 -2.99 3.74 -19.74
C ARG A 313 -3.85 3.00 -18.70
N ASN A 314 -5.16 2.93 -18.94
CA ASN A 314 -6.07 2.29 -18.01
C ASN A 314 -5.85 0.78 -17.98
N MET A 315 -5.72 0.13 -19.15
CA MET A 315 -5.40 -1.30 -19.24
C MET A 315 -4.05 -1.63 -18.60
N ALA A 316 -3.02 -0.82 -18.85
CA ALA A 316 -1.71 -1.01 -18.23
C ALA A 316 -1.79 -0.94 -16.70
N GLY A 317 -2.61 -0.03 -16.16
CA GLY A 317 -2.90 0.04 -14.73
C GLY A 317 -3.59 -1.22 -14.18
N TRP A 318 -4.63 -1.72 -14.85
CA TRP A 318 -5.32 -2.95 -14.45
C TRP A 318 -4.43 -4.19 -14.53
N VAL A 319 -3.63 -4.30 -15.59
CA VAL A 319 -2.69 -5.40 -15.79
C VAL A 319 -1.60 -5.37 -14.72
N ALA A 320 -1.03 -4.20 -14.41
CA ALA A 320 -0.05 -4.06 -13.33
C ALA A 320 -0.65 -4.40 -11.96
N ALA A 321 -1.90 -4.00 -11.68
CA ALA A 321 -2.60 -4.37 -10.45
C ALA A 321 -2.87 -5.88 -10.36
N ALA A 322 -3.27 -6.52 -11.46
CA ALA A 322 -3.49 -7.96 -11.52
C ALA A 322 -2.17 -8.74 -11.32
N LEU A 323 -1.08 -8.30 -11.95
CA LEU A 323 0.25 -8.87 -11.75
C LEU A 323 0.75 -8.69 -10.31
N TYR A 324 0.43 -7.57 -9.67
CA TYR A 324 0.79 -7.33 -8.27
C TYR A 324 0.11 -8.31 -7.32
N LEU A 325 -1.14 -8.69 -7.60
CA LEU A 325 -1.90 -9.67 -6.81
C LEU A 325 -1.51 -11.12 -7.12
N LEU A 326 -1.34 -11.46 -8.40
CA LEU A 326 -1.14 -12.85 -8.84
C LEU A 326 0.32 -13.29 -8.84
N LEU A 327 1.26 -12.39 -9.16
CA LEU A 327 2.66 -12.71 -9.41
C LEU A 327 3.61 -11.69 -8.75
N PRO A 328 3.56 -11.51 -7.41
CA PRO A 328 4.40 -10.55 -6.70
C PRO A 328 5.90 -10.85 -6.83
N ILE A 329 6.27 -12.12 -6.90
CA ILE A 329 7.67 -12.56 -7.06
C ILE A 329 8.21 -12.15 -8.43
N ALA A 330 7.42 -12.31 -9.49
CA ALA A 330 7.84 -11.93 -10.84
C ALA A 330 8.09 -10.42 -10.95
N LEU A 331 7.25 -9.60 -10.32
CA LEU A 331 7.44 -8.15 -10.25
C LEU A 331 8.68 -7.76 -9.43
N LEU A 332 8.99 -8.48 -8.35
CA LEU A 332 10.19 -8.24 -7.57
C LEU A 332 11.45 -8.49 -8.43
N VAL A 333 11.49 -9.60 -9.17
CA VAL A 333 12.60 -9.92 -10.08
C VAL A 333 12.73 -8.85 -11.19
N LEU A 334 11.61 -8.43 -11.78
CA LEU A 334 11.59 -7.34 -12.77
C LEU A 334 12.11 -6.03 -12.17
N GLY A 335 11.74 -5.70 -10.93
CA GLY A 335 12.24 -4.52 -10.22
C GLY A 335 13.74 -4.57 -9.94
N CYS A 336 14.27 -5.73 -9.58
CA CYS A 336 15.71 -5.94 -9.46
C CYS A 336 16.43 -5.77 -10.80
N PHE A 337 15.86 -6.33 -11.88
CA PHE A 337 16.43 -6.25 -13.22
C PHE A 337 16.47 -4.81 -13.73
N ASP A 338 15.39 -4.05 -13.57
CA ASP A 338 15.29 -2.64 -13.96
C ASP A 338 16.33 -1.75 -13.23
N ASN A 339 16.63 -2.08 -11.96
CA ASN A 339 17.67 -1.40 -11.20
C ASN A 339 19.10 -1.71 -11.69
N LEU A 340 19.36 -2.92 -12.15
CA LEU A 340 20.68 -3.37 -12.62
C LEU A 340 20.95 -2.95 -14.07
N SER A 341 19.99 -3.15 -14.95
CA SER A 341 20.13 -2.96 -16.40
C SER A 341 19.86 -1.54 -16.88
N ALA A 342 19.26 -0.68 -16.03
CA ALA A 342 18.81 0.66 -16.42
C ALA A 342 17.98 0.68 -17.71
N PHE A 343 17.24 -0.40 -18.00
CA PHE A 343 16.53 -0.66 -19.26
C PHE A 343 15.68 0.52 -19.73
N ARG A 344 14.98 1.19 -18.79
CA ARG A 344 14.14 2.35 -19.13
C ARG A 344 14.90 3.57 -19.64
N ARG A 345 16.12 3.81 -19.16
CA ARG A 345 16.94 4.97 -19.60
C ARG A 345 17.36 4.79 -21.05
N HIS A 346 17.85 3.59 -21.38
CA HIS A 346 18.20 3.26 -22.76
C HIS A 346 17.02 3.39 -23.73
N THR A 347 15.81 3.00 -23.31
CA THR A 347 14.62 3.17 -24.16
C THR A 347 14.12 4.61 -24.27
N GLU A 348 14.45 5.50 -23.33
CA GLU A 348 14.13 6.94 -23.43
C GLU A 348 15.13 7.62 -24.38
N ASP A 349 16.42 7.29 -24.27
CA ASP A 349 17.47 7.78 -25.18
C ASP A 349 17.20 7.37 -26.65
N ASP A 350 16.80 6.11 -26.89
CA ASP A 350 16.45 5.61 -28.25
C ASP A 350 15.24 6.35 -28.87
N ASN A 351 14.27 6.76 -28.03
CA ASN A 351 13.09 7.48 -28.49
C ASN A 351 13.43 8.94 -28.82
N GLU A 352 14.25 9.61 -28.00
CA GLU A 352 14.73 10.98 -28.27
C GLU A 352 15.58 11.03 -29.56
N GLU A 353 16.44 10.04 -29.80
CA GLU A 353 17.22 9.92 -31.05
C GLU A 353 16.30 9.71 -32.28
N SER A 354 15.22 8.92 -32.13
CA SER A 354 14.28 8.65 -33.21
C SER A 354 13.37 9.84 -33.58
N ASP A 355 13.02 10.68 -32.61
CA ASP A 355 12.22 11.89 -32.84
C ASP A 355 13.09 13.03 -33.40
N HIS A 356 14.35 13.16 -32.95
CA HIS A 356 15.32 14.04 -33.61
C HIS A 356 15.56 13.67 -35.08
N HIS A 357 15.66 12.38 -35.40
CA HIS A 357 15.78 11.94 -36.80
C HIS A 357 14.53 12.11 -37.66
N LYS A 358 13.34 12.28 -37.06
CA LYS A 358 12.11 12.63 -37.80
C LYS A 358 11.98 14.13 -38.01
N GLU A 359 12.47 14.96 -37.09
CA GLU A 359 12.48 16.42 -37.25
C GLU A 359 13.56 16.91 -38.24
N GLU A 360 14.63 16.12 -38.45
CA GLU A 360 15.71 16.46 -39.41
C GLU A 360 15.47 16.05 -40.86
N LYS A 361 14.33 15.41 -41.20
CA LYS A 361 13.97 15.13 -42.60
C LYS A 361 13.02 16.21 -43.14
N PRO A 362 13.49 17.12 -44.03
CA PRO A 362 12.63 18.10 -44.69
C PRO A 362 11.64 17.48 -45.69
#